data_AF-A0A970UAJ3-F1
#
_entry.id   AF-A0A970UAJ3-F1
#
_cell.length_a   1.000
_cell.length_b   1.000
_cell.length_c   1.000
_cell.angle_alpha   90.00
_cell.angle_beta   90.00
_cell.angle_gamma   90.00
#
_symmetry.space_group_name_H-M   'P 1'
#
loop_
_entity.id
_entity.type
_entity.pdbx_description
1 polymer ?
#
loop_
_entity_poly.entity_id
_entity_poly.type
_entity_poly.pdbx_seq_one_letter_code
_entity_poly.pdbx_strand_id
1 'polypeptide(L)'
;MTTLLPLSIVMVYLIMSLSRIDQLGLTSLTDGQLQILLGRYSPLLKDIVDHPDPMEGFGSLFFVNVIDGLVMFFGIGVGIFVSLIYILMFVKWTTLGIVYPVRELIYNMQRTGQGKSPNYTVVRTNDEIGELAERFNDMSGEIESYIANIEKVNKAYYRFVPRQFLDFLGKESITDVQLGDQVQKEMSVLFTDIRDFTSLSEEMTPKGTFDFLNEYLSVME
;
A
#
# COMPACT_ATOMS: atom_id res chain seq x y z
N MET A 1 2.51 21.35 2.82
CA MET A 1 1.76 21.96 3.95
C MET A 1 2.48 21.81 5.29
N THR A 2 3.07 20.66 5.62
CA THR A 2 3.72 20.42 6.92
C THR A 2 4.98 21.26 7.20
N THR A 3 5.70 21.70 6.17
CA THR A 3 6.90 22.56 6.30
C THR A 3 6.58 24.06 6.27
N LEU A 4 5.41 24.45 5.74
CA LEU A 4 5.03 25.86 5.60
C LEU A 4 4.60 26.47 6.94
N LEU A 5 3.97 25.69 7.81
CA LEU A 5 3.48 26.13 9.11
C LEU A 5 4.60 26.54 10.08
N PRO A 6 5.66 25.74 10.31
CA PRO A 6 6.76 26.19 11.16
C PRO A 6 7.51 27.40 10.58
N LEU A 7 7.67 27.46 9.26
CA LEU A 7 8.31 28.59 8.59
C LEU A 7 7.48 29.88 8.75
N SER A 8 6.16 29.80 8.59
CA SER A 8 5.27 30.95 8.76
C SER A 8 5.24 31.43 10.21
N ILE A 9 5.25 30.51 11.19
CA ILE A 9 5.34 30.87 12.62
C ILE A 9 6.63 31.64 12.91
N VAL A 10 7.77 31.15 12.42
CA VAL A 10 9.06 31.84 12.60
C VAL A 10 9.04 33.22 11.94
N MET A 11 8.49 33.33 10.73
CA MET A 11 8.39 34.60 10.00
C MET A 11 7.47 35.60 10.71
N VAL A 12 6.36 35.15 11.30
CA VAL A 12 5.46 36.00 12.09
C VAL A 12 6.15 36.53 13.34
N TYR A 13 6.86 35.68 14.10
CA TYR A 13 7.60 36.12 15.29
C TYR A 13 8.79 37.03 14.95
N LEU A 14 9.45 36.81 13.80
CA LEU A 14 10.49 37.71 13.29
C LEU A 14 9.92 39.10 12.98
N ILE A 15 8.78 39.18 12.30
CA ILE A 15 8.14 40.46 11.97
C ILE A 15 7.65 41.16 13.25
N MET A 16 7.05 40.42 14.19
CA MET A 16 6.62 40.99 15.48
C MET A 16 7.79 41.44 16.36
N SER A 17 9.00 40.92 16.13
CA SER A 17 10.19 41.33 16.87
C SER A 17 10.78 42.67 16.43
N LEU A 18 10.31 43.24 15.31
CA LEU A 18 10.81 44.50 14.77
C LEU A 18 10.02 45.67 15.35
N SER A 19 10.66 46.44 16.23
CA SER A 19 10.12 47.69 16.77
C SER A 19 10.77 48.89 16.05
N ARG A 20 10.07 50.01 15.92
CA ARG A 20 10.61 51.21 15.26
C ARG A 20 11.23 52.17 16.28
N ILE A 21 12.30 52.85 15.90
CA ILE A 21 13.03 53.77 16.79
C ILE A 21 12.13 54.94 17.24
N ASP A 22 11.17 55.38 16.43
CA ASP A 22 10.17 56.40 16.80
C ASP A 22 9.31 56.02 18.03
N GLN A 23 9.15 54.72 18.31
CA GLN A 23 8.40 54.21 19.46
C GLN A 23 9.15 54.38 20.80
N LEU A 24 10.43 54.77 20.77
CA LEU A 24 11.23 55.05 21.98
C LEU A 24 10.83 56.37 22.66
N GLY A 25 10.00 57.22 22.02
CA GLY A 25 9.53 58.48 22.58
C GLY A 25 10.63 59.53 22.78
N LEU A 26 11.75 59.39 22.07
CA LEU A 26 12.89 60.31 22.13
C LEU A 26 12.69 61.44 21.12
N THR A 27 12.75 62.70 21.58
CA THR A 27 12.64 63.90 20.72
C THR A 27 14.00 64.38 20.20
N SER A 28 15.10 63.94 20.81
CA SER A 28 16.48 64.18 20.35
C SER A 28 17.39 63.02 20.81
N LEU A 29 18.36 62.65 19.98
CA LEU A 29 19.35 61.61 20.30
C LEU A 29 20.63 62.28 20.79
N THR A 30 21.05 61.97 22.00
CA THR A 30 22.38 62.33 22.51
C THR A 30 23.42 61.36 21.94
N ASP A 31 24.68 61.78 21.76
CA ASP A 31 25.79 60.93 21.30
C ASP A 31 25.89 59.59 22.05
N GLY A 32 25.64 59.60 23.36
CA GLY A 32 25.62 58.39 24.19
C GLY A 32 24.45 57.44 23.88
N GLN A 33 23.27 57.97 23.55
CA GLN A 33 22.10 57.17 23.16
C GLN A 33 22.30 56.56 21.76
N LEU A 34 22.95 57.29 20.87
CA LEU A 34 23.33 56.79 19.55
C LEU A 34 24.34 55.64 19.66
N GLN A 35 25.34 55.76 20.53
CA GLN A 35 26.30 54.69 20.78
C GLN A 35 25.65 53.44 21.37
N ILE A 36 24.59 53.60 22.18
CA ILE A 36 23.81 52.48 22.72
C ILE A 36 22.96 51.80 21.62
N LEU A 37 22.34 52.56 20.72
CA LEU A 37 21.47 52.02 19.66
C LEU A 37 22.25 51.34 18.52
N LEU A 38 23.33 51.96 18.05
CA LEU A 38 24.09 51.50 16.88
C LEU A 38 25.33 50.68 17.25
N GLY A 39 25.73 50.69 18.53
CA GLY A 39 26.88 49.95 19.04
C GLY A 39 28.15 50.22 18.23
N ARG A 40 28.80 49.13 17.78
CA ARG A 40 30.04 49.18 16.98
C ARG A 40 29.89 49.89 15.63
N TYR A 41 28.66 50.06 15.14
CA TYR A 41 28.36 50.70 13.86
C TYR A 41 28.04 52.19 14.00
N SER A 42 28.00 52.72 15.23
CA SER A 42 27.85 54.15 15.52
C SER A 42 28.76 55.06 14.67
N PRO A 43 30.08 54.79 14.50
CA PRO A 43 30.95 55.67 13.71
C PRO A 43 30.69 55.64 12.19
N LEU A 44 30.01 54.61 11.67
CA LEU A 44 29.69 54.50 10.24
C LEU A 44 28.47 55.35 9.83
N LEU A 45 27.69 55.81 10.81
CA LEU A 45 26.43 56.51 10.62
C LEU A 45 26.46 57.94 11.15
N LYS A 46 27.63 58.42 11.58
CA LYS A 46 27.83 59.73 12.22
C LYS A 46 27.39 60.90 11.33
N ASP A 47 27.63 60.82 10.02
CA ASP A 47 27.27 61.86 9.05
C ASP A 47 25.74 62.06 8.89
N ILE A 48 24.94 61.05 9.25
CA ILE A 48 23.47 61.12 9.23
C ILE A 48 22.92 61.70 10.55
N VAL A 49 23.72 61.64 11.62
CA VAL A 49 23.32 62.04 12.99
C VAL A 49 23.53 63.53 13.22
N ASP A 50 24.56 64.12 12.61
CA ASP A 50 24.85 65.56 12.66
C ASP A 50 23.89 66.40 11.78
N HIS A 51 22.81 65.80 11.24
CA HIS A 51 21.77 66.48 10.49
C HIS A 51 20.82 67.27 11.44
N PRO A 52 20.30 68.45 11.05
CA PRO A 52 19.46 69.30 11.92
C PRO A 52 18.15 68.66 12.42
N ASP A 53 17.69 67.58 11.79
CA ASP A 53 16.62 66.72 12.30
C ASP A 53 17.03 65.24 12.19
N PRO A 54 17.73 64.68 13.19
CA PRO A 54 18.20 63.31 13.15
C PRO A 54 17.04 62.30 13.19
N MET A 55 15.85 62.68 13.64
CA MET A 55 14.69 61.77 13.69
C MET A 55 14.04 61.55 12.33
N GLU A 56 14.21 62.47 11.37
CA GLU A 56 13.65 62.37 10.01
C GLU A 56 14.19 61.14 9.26
N GLY A 57 15.47 60.78 9.48
CA GLY A 57 16.10 59.58 8.91
C GLY A 57 16.07 58.36 9.83
N PHE A 58 16.40 58.53 11.12
CA PHE A 58 16.57 57.42 12.06
C PHE A 58 15.26 56.85 12.60
N GLY A 59 14.17 57.61 12.64
CA GLY A 59 12.87 57.14 13.14
C GLY A 59 12.28 55.98 12.33
N SER A 60 12.68 55.87 11.05
CA SER A 60 12.25 54.79 10.14
C SER A 60 12.98 53.47 10.33
N LEU A 61 14.09 53.45 11.07
CA LEU A 61 14.89 52.26 11.29
C LEU A 61 14.22 51.34 12.32
N PHE A 62 14.47 50.04 12.15
CA PHE A 62 13.99 49.00 13.06
C PHE A 62 15.10 48.61 14.03
N PHE A 63 14.71 48.36 15.28
CA PHE A 63 15.54 47.71 16.28
C PHE A 63 14.78 46.53 16.89
N VAL A 64 15.50 45.67 17.59
CA VAL A 64 14.90 44.56 18.34
C VAL A 64 14.93 44.92 19.81
N ASN A 65 13.75 45.13 20.40
CA ASN A 65 13.64 45.31 21.84
C ASN A 65 13.96 43.99 22.57
N VAL A 66 14.56 44.06 23.75
CA VAL A 66 14.89 42.88 24.57
C VAL A 66 13.63 42.08 24.92
N ILE A 67 12.51 42.77 25.22
CA ILE A 67 11.24 42.10 25.51
C ILE A 67 10.71 41.39 24.26
N ASP A 68 10.71 42.07 23.11
CA ASP A 68 10.26 41.49 21.85
C ASP A 68 11.16 40.32 21.41
N GLY A 69 12.46 40.39 21.67
CA GLY A 69 13.41 39.29 21.46
C GLY A 69 13.15 38.07 22.35
N LEU A 70 12.79 38.27 23.62
CA LEU A 70 12.39 37.17 24.53
C LEU A 70 11.09 36.51 24.07
N VAL A 71 10.09 37.32 23.67
CA VAL A 71 8.83 36.83 23.12
C VAL A 71 9.06 36.05 21.83
N MET A 72 9.92 36.54 20.94
CA MET A 72 10.31 35.85 19.71
C MET A 72 10.97 34.50 20.00
N PHE A 73 11.96 34.45 20.89
CA PHE A 73 12.66 33.20 21.23
C PHE A 73 11.71 32.14 21.79
N PHE A 74 10.85 32.53 22.73
CA PHE A 74 9.88 31.61 23.32
C PHE A 74 8.82 31.18 22.29
N GLY A 75 8.31 32.11 21.49
CA GLY A 75 7.32 31.84 20.45
C GLY A 75 7.82 30.87 19.38
N ILE A 76 9.04 31.06 18.90
CA ILE A 76 9.69 30.15 17.95
C ILE A 76 9.90 28.77 18.60
N GLY A 77 10.43 28.74 19.83
CA GLY A 77 10.68 27.48 20.56
C GLY A 77 9.41 26.65 20.73
N VAL A 78 8.31 27.28 21.19
CA VAL A 78 7.00 26.64 21.32
C VAL A 78 6.47 26.18 19.95
N GLY A 79 6.58 27.01 18.91
CA GLY A 79 6.15 26.69 17.55
C GLY A 79 6.84 25.45 16.96
N ILE A 80 8.16 25.36 17.11
CA ILE A 80 8.95 24.20 16.71
C ILE A 80 8.51 22.95 17.49
N PHE A 81 8.33 23.07 18.80
CA PHE A 81 7.91 21.95 19.65
C PHE A 81 6.54 21.40 19.25
N VAL A 82 5.56 22.28 19.01
CA VAL A 82 4.21 21.89 18.55
C VAL A 82 4.27 21.24 17.17
N SER A 83 5.08 21.79 16.27
CA SER A 83 5.27 21.24 14.92
C SER A 83 5.89 19.84 14.95
N LEU A 84 6.85 19.60 15.85
CA LEU A 84 7.46 18.29 16.03
C LEU A 84 6.42 17.25 16.48
N ILE A 85 5.58 17.59 17.47
CA ILE A 85 4.50 16.71 17.93
C ILE A 85 3.53 16.41 16.80
N TYR A 86 3.11 17.44 16.05
CA TYR A 86 2.20 17.27 14.92
C TYR A 86 2.78 16.33 13.86
N ILE A 87 4.07 16.46 13.52
CA ILE A 87 4.75 15.58 12.56
C ILE A 87 4.73 14.13 13.05
N LEU A 88 5.06 13.88 14.32
CA LEU A 88 5.06 12.53 14.88
C LEU A 88 3.65 11.90 14.85
N MET A 89 2.63 12.67 15.22
CA MET A 89 1.24 12.23 15.13
C MET A 89 0.82 11.94 13.69
N PHE A 90 1.20 12.81 12.76
CA PHE A 90 0.87 12.67 11.33
C PHE A 90 1.54 11.44 10.71
N VAL A 91 2.81 11.19 11.04
CA VAL A 91 3.52 9.98 10.59
C VAL A 91 2.83 8.74 11.15
N LYS A 92 2.54 8.69 12.45
CA LYS A 92 1.84 7.57 13.07
C LYS A 92 0.48 7.32 12.42
N TRP A 93 -0.30 8.37 12.20
CA TRP A 93 -1.61 8.29 11.55
C TRP A 93 -1.49 7.75 10.12
N THR A 94 -0.59 8.30 9.30
CA THR A 94 -0.36 7.84 7.92
C THR A 94 0.13 6.39 7.87
N THR A 95 1.05 6.01 8.76
CA THR A 95 1.58 4.65 8.81
C THR A 95 0.51 3.62 9.18
N LEU A 96 -0.31 3.90 10.19
CA LEU A 96 -1.34 2.97 10.67
C LEU A 96 -2.58 2.96 9.78
N GLY A 97 -2.99 4.13 9.25
CA GLY A 97 -4.20 4.27 8.44
C GLY A 97 -4.02 3.86 6.99
N ILE A 98 -2.83 4.09 6.40
CA ILE A 98 -2.63 3.92 4.96
C ILE A 98 -1.54 2.88 4.67
N VAL A 99 -0.33 3.10 5.20
CA VAL A 99 0.85 2.31 4.77
C VAL A 99 0.71 0.84 5.15
N TYR A 100 0.26 0.55 6.37
CA TYR A 100 0.16 -0.83 6.86
C TYR A 100 -0.91 -1.64 6.11
N PRO A 101 -2.19 -1.20 5.99
CA PRO A 101 -3.19 -1.94 5.24
C PRO A 101 -2.82 -2.16 3.76
N VAL A 102 -2.25 -1.14 3.11
CA VAL A 102 -1.85 -1.25 1.69
C VAL A 102 -0.71 -2.25 1.49
N ARG A 103 0.30 -2.25 2.37
CA ARG A 103 1.39 -3.21 2.29
C ARG A 103 0.92 -4.65 2.49
N GLU A 104 0.01 -4.87 3.43
CA GLU A 104 -0.58 -6.19 3.65
C GLU A 104 -1.42 -6.65 2.46
N LEU A 105 -2.24 -5.76 1.90
CA LEU A 105 -3.03 -6.04 0.70
C LEU A 105 -2.13 -6.45 -0.48
N ILE A 106 -1.07 -5.69 -0.76
CA ILE A 106 -0.11 -6.01 -1.83
C ILE A 106 0.56 -7.37 -1.56
N TYR A 107 0.94 -7.64 -0.32
CA TYR A 107 1.55 -8.92 0.05
C TYR A 107 0.62 -10.11 -0.21
N ASN A 108 -0.65 -10.03 0.21
CA ASN A 108 -1.63 -11.08 -0.01
C ASN A 108 -1.99 -11.24 -1.49
N MET A 109 -2.05 -10.13 -2.24
CA MET A 109 -2.28 -10.15 -3.70
C MET A 109 -1.14 -10.84 -4.44
N GLN A 110 0.12 -10.54 -4.10
CA GLN A 110 1.28 -11.21 -4.70
C GLN A 110 1.32 -12.69 -4.39
N ARG A 111 0.94 -13.11 -3.18
CA ARG A 111 0.87 -14.52 -2.80
C ARG A 111 -0.21 -15.28 -3.59
N THR A 112 -1.38 -14.68 -3.72
CA THR A 112 -2.49 -15.23 -4.51
C THR A 112 -2.10 -15.36 -5.98
N GLY A 113 -1.45 -14.33 -6.55
CA GLY A 113 -0.92 -14.36 -7.92
C GLY A 113 0.19 -15.40 -8.15
N GLN A 114 0.89 -15.87 -7.11
CA GLN A 114 1.87 -16.96 -7.20
C GLN A 114 1.24 -18.36 -7.14
N GLY A 115 -0.10 -18.47 -7.13
CA GLY A 115 -0.80 -19.75 -7.03
C GLY A 115 -0.66 -20.41 -5.64
N LYS A 116 -0.23 -19.66 -4.62
CA LYS A 116 -0.30 -20.12 -3.23
C LYS A 116 -1.73 -19.94 -2.74
N SER A 117 -2.15 -20.79 -1.80
CA SER A 117 -3.50 -20.76 -1.21
C SER A 117 -3.89 -19.31 -0.84
N PRO A 118 -5.08 -18.85 -1.25
CA PRO A 118 -5.51 -17.48 -1.06
C PRO A 118 -5.51 -17.16 0.44
N ASN A 119 -4.89 -16.04 0.78
CA ASN A 119 -4.97 -15.52 2.14
C ASN A 119 -5.81 -14.25 2.09
N TYR A 120 -6.98 -14.30 2.72
CA TYR A 120 -7.87 -13.17 2.81
C TYR A 120 -7.19 -12.03 3.58
N THR A 121 -7.43 -10.81 3.13
CA THR A 121 -6.96 -9.60 3.81
C THR A 121 -7.98 -9.13 4.84
N VAL A 122 -7.52 -8.47 5.91
CA VAL A 122 -8.41 -7.89 6.91
C VAL A 122 -8.86 -6.50 6.47
N VAL A 123 -10.17 -6.30 6.37
CA VAL A 123 -10.80 -4.98 6.13
C VAL A 123 -10.77 -4.18 7.43
N ARG A 124 -10.05 -3.04 7.44
CA ARG A 124 -9.81 -2.23 8.67
C ARG A 124 -10.47 -0.86 8.65
N THR A 125 -10.66 -0.30 7.47
CA THR A 125 -11.10 1.07 7.26
C THR A 125 -12.40 1.07 6.47
N ASN A 126 -13.24 2.09 6.67
CA ASN A 126 -14.48 2.30 5.90
C ASN A 126 -14.22 3.37 4.82
N ASP A 127 -13.15 3.17 4.05
CA ASP A 127 -12.69 4.04 2.97
C ASP A 127 -12.35 3.21 1.73
N GLU A 128 -11.76 3.83 0.71
CA GLU A 128 -11.38 3.16 -0.53
C GLU A 128 -10.36 2.03 -0.31
N ILE A 129 -9.52 2.12 0.73
CA ILE A 129 -8.58 1.04 1.08
C ILE A 129 -9.34 -0.16 1.66
N GLY A 130 -10.39 0.09 2.44
CA GLY A 130 -11.32 -0.92 2.92
C GLY A 130 -12.08 -1.59 1.80
N GLU A 131 -12.64 -0.80 0.87
CA GLU A 131 -13.34 -1.35 -0.30
C GLU A 131 -12.39 -2.19 -1.18
N LEU A 132 -11.16 -1.71 -1.43
CA LEU A 132 -10.16 -2.49 -2.17
C LEU A 132 -9.84 -3.83 -1.49
N ALA A 133 -9.78 -3.84 -0.16
CA ALA A 133 -9.56 -5.06 0.62
C ALA A 133 -10.73 -6.04 0.49
N GLU A 134 -11.97 -5.55 0.54
CA GLU A 134 -13.19 -6.36 0.35
C GLU A 134 -13.26 -6.93 -1.07
N ARG A 135 -13.10 -6.10 -2.11
CA ARG A 135 -13.10 -6.53 -3.52
C ARG A 135 -12.01 -7.55 -3.82
N PHE A 136 -10.84 -7.39 -3.20
CA PHE A 136 -9.76 -8.37 -3.31
C PHE A 136 -10.13 -9.72 -2.69
N ASN A 137 -10.82 -9.72 -1.55
CA ASN A 137 -11.30 -10.94 -0.90
C ASN A 137 -12.34 -11.66 -1.76
N ASP A 138 -13.31 -10.92 -2.31
CA ASP A 138 -14.32 -11.46 -3.24
C ASP A 138 -13.64 -12.13 -4.43
N MET A 139 -12.73 -11.42 -5.10
CA MET A 139 -11.97 -11.95 -6.23
C MET A 139 -11.14 -13.19 -5.85
N SER A 140 -10.51 -13.18 -4.68
CA SER A 140 -9.70 -14.33 -4.21
C SER A 140 -10.57 -15.56 -3.97
N GLY A 141 -11.77 -15.38 -3.41
CA GLY A 141 -12.73 -16.48 -3.22
C GLY A 141 -13.27 -17.01 -4.54
N GLU A 142 -13.58 -16.14 -5.50
CA GLU A 142 -13.99 -16.55 -6.85
C GLU A 142 -12.89 -17.35 -7.56
N ILE A 143 -11.63 -16.88 -7.49
CA ILE A 143 -10.48 -17.60 -8.05
C ILE A 143 -10.35 -19.00 -7.41
N GLU A 144 -10.50 -19.10 -6.08
CA GLU A 144 -10.46 -20.38 -5.37
C GLU A 144 -11.55 -21.34 -5.86
N SER A 145 -12.77 -20.84 -6.01
CA SER A 145 -13.92 -21.58 -6.54
C SER A 145 -13.67 -22.06 -7.98
N TYR A 146 -13.12 -21.20 -8.84
CA TYR A 146 -12.76 -21.57 -10.21
C TYR A 146 -11.69 -22.66 -10.26
N ILE A 147 -10.64 -22.56 -9.45
CA ILE A 147 -9.59 -23.58 -9.37
C ILE A 147 -10.19 -24.92 -8.92
N ALA A 148 -10.99 -24.93 -7.85
CA ALA A 148 -11.63 -26.14 -7.36
C ALA A 148 -12.57 -26.76 -8.41
N ASN A 149 -13.30 -25.94 -9.17
CA ASN A 149 -14.14 -26.43 -10.26
C ASN A 149 -13.32 -27.03 -11.41
N ILE A 150 -12.22 -26.38 -11.81
CA ILE A 150 -11.30 -26.90 -12.83
C ILE A 150 -10.72 -28.25 -12.39
N GLU A 151 -10.29 -28.38 -11.13
CA GLU A 151 -9.78 -29.66 -10.61
C GLU A 151 -10.85 -30.76 -10.65
N LYS A 152 -12.09 -30.45 -10.25
CA LYS A 152 -13.21 -31.39 -10.30
C LYS A 152 -13.51 -31.85 -11.73
N VAL A 153 -13.52 -30.91 -12.67
CA VAL A 153 -13.72 -31.19 -14.10
C VAL A 153 -12.56 -32.02 -14.66
N ASN A 154 -11.32 -31.67 -14.35
CA ASN A 154 -10.13 -32.41 -14.78
C ASN A 154 -10.15 -33.86 -14.25
N LYS A 155 -10.52 -34.06 -12.98
CA LYS A 155 -10.72 -35.40 -12.39
C LYS A 155 -11.83 -36.19 -13.09
N ALA A 156 -12.89 -35.53 -13.56
CA ALA A 156 -13.94 -36.19 -14.34
C ALA A 156 -13.44 -36.57 -15.74
N TYR A 157 -12.63 -35.74 -16.39
CA TYR A 157 -12.04 -36.05 -17.69
C TYR A 157 -11.15 -37.29 -17.67
N TYR A 158 -10.36 -37.47 -16.60
CA TYR A 158 -9.52 -38.67 -16.45
C TYR A 158 -10.31 -39.98 -16.34
N ARG A 159 -11.63 -39.95 -16.14
CA ARG A 159 -12.49 -41.14 -16.22
C ARG A 159 -12.76 -41.61 -17.64
N PHE A 160 -12.63 -40.72 -18.63
CA PHE A 160 -12.89 -41.01 -20.05
C PHE A 160 -11.61 -41.09 -20.86
N VAL A 161 -10.58 -40.35 -20.47
CA VAL A 161 -9.24 -40.38 -21.08
C VAL A 161 -8.23 -40.67 -19.97
N PRO A 162 -7.91 -41.94 -19.69
CA PRO A 162 -7.00 -42.32 -18.62
C PRO A 162 -5.61 -41.72 -18.83
N ARG A 163 -4.92 -41.37 -17.75
CA ARG A 163 -3.58 -40.75 -17.83
C ARG A 163 -2.55 -41.68 -18.50
N GLN A 164 -2.70 -42.98 -18.31
CA GLN A 164 -1.89 -44.01 -18.95
C GLN A 164 -1.96 -43.94 -20.48
N PHE A 165 -3.11 -43.53 -21.04
CA PHE A 165 -3.25 -43.33 -22.49
C PHE A 165 -2.35 -42.18 -22.98
N LEU A 166 -2.30 -41.07 -22.23
CA LEU A 166 -1.41 -39.94 -22.54
C LEU A 166 0.07 -40.34 -22.40
N ASP A 167 0.40 -41.13 -21.37
CA ASP A 167 1.76 -41.67 -21.17
C ASP A 167 2.18 -42.57 -22.35
N PHE A 168 1.25 -43.37 -22.90
CA PHE A 168 1.54 -44.16 -24.11
C PHE A 168 1.83 -43.28 -25.32
N LEU A 169 1.09 -42.18 -25.50
CA LEU A 169 1.30 -41.18 -26.55
C LEU A 169 2.53 -40.27 -26.30
N GLY A 170 3.13 -40.32 -25.10
CA GLY A 170 4.24 -39.44 -24.72
C GLY A 170 3.81 -37.98 -24.56
N LYS A 171 2.59 -37.74 -24.08
CA LYS A 171 2.00 -36.41 -23.86
C LYS A 171 1.81 -36.14 -22.38
N GLU A 172 2.10 -34.93 -21.92
CA GLU A 172 1.95 -34.56 -20.50
C GLU A 172 0.53 -34.10 -20.17
N SER A 173 -0.15 -33.46 -21.13
CA SER A 173 -1.52 -32.97 -21.00
C SER A 173 -2.41 -33.41 -22.16
N ILE A 174 -3.72 -33.53 -21.90
CA ILE A 174 -4.73 -33.77 -22.93
C ILE A 174 -4.76 -32.64 -23.97
N THR A 175 -4.38 -31.42 -23.58
CA THR A 175 -4.28 -30.27 -24.48
C THR A 175 -3.20 -30.42 -25.54
N ASP A 176 -2.25 -31.34 -25.34
CA ASP A 176 -1.13 -31.58 -26.26
C ASP A 176 -1.48 -32.62 -27.33
N VAL A 177 -2.67 -33.23 -27.22
CA VAL A 177 -3.17 -34.25 -28.14
C VAL A 177 -3.79 -33.56 -29.35
N GLN A 178 -3.32 -33.92 -30.54
CA GLN A 178 -3.83 -33.42 -31.82
C GLN A 178 -4.40 -34.55 -32.67
N LEU A 179 -5.26 -34.19 -33.61
CA LEU A 179 -5.81 -35.14 -34.57
C LEU A 179 -4.66 -35.76 -35.39
N GLY A 180 -4.57 -37.08 -35.38
CA GLY A 180 -3.51 -37.83 -36.07
C GLY A 180 -2.34 -38.23 -35.17
N ASP A 181 -2.31 -37.81 -33.90
CA ASP A 181 -1.36 -38.36 -32.93
C ASP A 181 -1.56 -39.88 -32.78
N GLN A 182 -0.48 -40.62 -32.98
CA GLN A 182 -0.46 -42.07 -32.89
C GLN A 182 0.90 -42.57 -32.41
N VAL A 183 0.90 -43.74 -31.77
CA VAL A 183 2.12 -44.43 -31.32
C VAL A 183 2.05 -45.89 -31.70
N GLN A 184 3.18 -46.45 -32.13
CA GLN A 184 3.33 -47.89 -32.32
C GLN A 184 4.05 -48.46 -31.09
N LYS A 185 3.42 -49.41 -30.40
CA LYS A 185 4.01 -50.13 -29.27
C LYS A 185 3.70 -51.62 -29.35
N GLU A 186 4.64 -52.45 -28.92
CA GLU A 186 4.39 -53.86 -28.67
C GLU A 186 3.69 -54.01 -27.31
N MET A 187 2.53 -54.67 -27.28
CA MET A 187 1.73 -54.86 -26.08
C MET A 187 1.02 -56.21 -26.09
N SER A 188 0.79 -56.74 -24.88
CA SER A 188 -0.03 -57.94 -24.68
C SER A 188 -1.47 -57.52 -24.44
N VAL A 189 -2.42 -58.11 -25.18
CA VAL A 189 -3.85 -57.84 -25.03
C VAL A 189 -4.52 -59.05 -24.40
N LEU A 190 -5.21 -58.84 -23.29
CA LEU A 190 -6.07 -59.85 -22.68
C LEU A 190 -7.51 -59.63 -23.15
N PHE A 191 -8.13 -60.70 -23.66
CA PHE A 191 -9.56 -60.73 -23.96
C PHE A 191 -10.25 -61.66 -22.98
N THR A 192 -11.33 -61.18 -22.36
CA THR A 192 -12.18 -61.97 -21.47
C THR A 192 -13.63 -61.71 -21.83
N ASP A 193 -14.46 -62.75 -21.78
CA ASP A 193 -15.89 -62.66 -22.07
C ASP A 193 -16.67 -63.41 -21.00
N ILE A 194 -17.90 -62.98 -20.75
CA ILE A 194 -18.82 -63.61 -19.80
C ILE A 194 -19.62 -64.66 -20.56
N ARG A 195 -19.51 -65.92 -20.15
CA ARG A 195 -20.25 -67.02 -20.77
C ARG A 195 -21.76 -66.77 -20.69
N ASP A 196 -22.46 -66.99 -21.80
CA ASP A 196 -23.92 -66.88 -21.91
C ASP A 196 -24.48 -65.49 -21.49
N PHE A 197 -23.68 -64.42 -21.65
CA PHE A 197 -24.06 -63.07 -21.23
C PHE A 197 -25.39 -62.60 -21.84
N THR A 198 -25.65 -62.87 -23.13
CA THR A 198 -26.89 -62.47 -23.79
C THR A 198 -28.12 -62.98 -23.04
N SER A 199 -28.17 -64.29 -22.77
CA SER A 199 -29.28 -64.91 -22.04
C SER A 199 -29.39 -64.40 -20.61
N LEU A 200 -28.26 -64.24 -19.91
CA LEU A 200 -28.24 -63.66 -18.57
C LEU A 200 -28.82 -62.23 -18.54
N SER A 201 -28.43 -61.40 -19.51
CA SER A 201 -28.85 -59.99 -19.57
C SER A 201 -30.34 -59.79 -19.91
N GLU A 202 -30.93 -60.70 -20.69
CA GLU A 202 -32.35 -60.66 -21.07
C GLU A 202 -33.28 -60.95 -19.89
N GLU A 203 -32.78 -61.64 -18.86
CA GLU A 203 -33.51 -61.92 -17.61
C GLU A 203 -33.35 -60.82 -16.55
N MET A 204 -32.46 -59.86 -16.78
CA MET A 204 -32.11 -58.80 -15.83
C MET A 204 -32.77 -57.47 -16.19
N THR A 205 -33.01 -56.63 -15.18
CA THR A 205 -33.33 -55.22 -15.42
C THR A 205 -32.08 -54.48 -15.88
N PRO A 206 -32.19 -53.37 -16.65
CA PRO A 206 -31.02 -52.59 -17.06
C PRO A 206 -30.09 -52.21 -15.90
N LYS A 207 -30.66 -51.81 -14.75
CA LYS A 207 -29.87 -51.51 -13.55
C LYS A 207 -29.15 -52.76 -13.03
N GLY A 208 -29.85 -53.90 -12.93
CA GLY A 208 -29.25 -55.16 -12.48
C GLY A 208 -28.10 -55.60 -13.39
N THR A 209 -28.25 -55.46 -14.70
CA THR A 209 -27.18 -55.75 -15.67
C THR A 209 -25.96 -54.87 -15.44
N PHE A 210 -26.14 -53.56 -15.21
CA PHE A 210 -25.04 -52.65 -14.89
C PHE A 210 -24.37 -52.99 -13.54
N ASP A 211 -25.15 -53.33 -12.51
CA ASP A 211 -24.61 -53.69 -11.20
C ASP A 211 -23.76 -54.97 -11.30
N PHE A 212 -24.22 -55.99 -12.02
CA PHE A 212 -23.46 -57.21 -12.30
C PHE A 212 -22.17 -56.95 -13.09
N LEU A 213 -22.24 -56.11 -14.14
CA LEU A 213 -21.05 -55.73 -14.92
C LEU A 213 -20.02 -54.99 -14.06
N ASN A 214 -20.45 -54.07 -13.21
CA ASN A 214 -19.56 -53.33 -12.32
C ASN A 214 -18.90 -54.27 -11.30
N GLU A 215 -19.63 -55.25 -10.76
CA GLU A 215 -19.08 -56.26 -9.85
C GLU A 215 -18.05 -57.14 -10.57
N TYR A 216 -18.35 -57.65 -11.77
CA TYR A 216 -17.41 -58.42 -12.59
C TYR A 216 -16.13 -57.62 -12.88
N LEU A 217 -16.26 -56.37 -13.34
CA LEU A 217 -15.12 -55.49 -13.65
C LEU A 217 -14.27 -55.18 -12.41
N SER A 218 -14.89 -55.04 -11.22
CA SER A 218 -14.16 -54.76 -9.98
C SER A 218 -13.23 -55.88 -9.50
N VAL A 219 -13.42 -57.11 -10.00
CA VAL A 219 -12.51 -58.25 -9.73
C VAL A 219 -11.36 -58.29 -10.75
N MET A 220 -11.54 -57.60 -11.89
CA MET A 220 -10.61 -57.59 -13.01
C MET A 220 -9.68 -56.36 -13.01
N GLU A 221 -10.11 -55.23 -12.44
CA GLU A 221 -9.31 -54.02 -12.16
C GLU A 221 -8.54 -54.10 -10.82
#